data_AF-A0A970CEB8-F1
#
_entry.id   AF-A0A970CEB8-F1
#
_cell.length_a   1.000
_cell.length_b   1.000
_cell.length_c   1.000
_cell.angle_alpha   90.00
_cell.angle_beta   90.00
_cell.angle_gamma   90.00
#
_symmetry.space_group_name_H-M   'P 1'
#
loop_
_entity.id
_entity.type
_entity.pdbx_description
1 polymer ?
#
loop_
_entity_poly.entity_id
_entity_poly.type
_entity_poly.pdbx_seq_one_letter_code
_entity_poly.pdbx_strand_id
1 'polypeptide(L)' 'MAFRRGQKVEVYRKSDDESWEDYMNHFIGFHGIVTDPDTAKNDPGALIEVSLNEKGTHRLPQDCLRILEGQSS' A
#
# COMPACT_ATOMS: atom_id res chain seq x y z
N MET A 1 -11.19 -0.40 -6.93
CA MET A 1 -10.55 -1.73 -7.02
C MET A 1 -10.02 -2.06 -5.64
N ALA A 2 -10.17 -3.29 -5.14
CA ALA A 2 -9.68 -3.68 -3.83
C ALA A 2 -8.31 -4.38 -3.95
N PHE A 3 -7.42 -4.12 -3.00
CA PHE A 3 -6.14 -4.82 -2.91
C PHE A 3 -6.34 -6.27 -2.44
N ARG A 4 -5.41 -7.14 -2.82
CA ARG A 4 -5.37 -8.56 -2.48
C ARG A 4 -4.00 -8.92 -1.95
N ARG A 5 -3.97 -9.82 -0.97
CA ARG A 5 -2.73 -10.39 -0.45
C ARG A 5 -1.89 -10.98 -1.59
N GLY A 6 -0.59 -10.70 -1.59
CA GLY A 6 0.36 -11.13 -2.61
C GLY A 6 0.47 -10.20 -3.82
N GLN A 7 -0.36 -9.15 -3.93
CA GLN A 7 -0.21 -8.18 -5.00
C GLN A 7 1.04 -7.33 -4.81
N LYS A 8 1.77 -7.12 -5.91
CA LYS A 8 2.86 -6.15 -5.98
C LYS A 8 2.28 -4.76 -6.10
N VAL A 9 2.80 -3.85 -5.29
CA VAL A 9 2.35 -2.46 -5.22
C VAL A 9 3.54 -1.51 -5.18
N GLU A 10 3.28 -0.27 -5.55
CA GLU A 10 4.18 0.86 -5.33
C GLU A 10 3.47 1.94 -4.52
N VAL A 11 4.20 2.55 -3.58
CA VAL A 11 3.79 3.80 -2.94
C VAL A 11 4.07 4.93 -3.94
N TYR A 12 3.09 5.31 -4.75
CA TYR A 12 3.32 6.20 -5.90
C TYR A 12 3.15 7.69 -5.59
N ARG A 13 2.55 8.01 -4.43
CA ARG A 13 2.32 9.37 -3.98
C ARG A 13 2.21 9.43 -2.45
N LYS A 14 2.23 10.65 -1.91
CA LYS A 14 1.77 10.91 -0.54
C LYS A 14 0.25 10.73 -0.44
N SER A 15 -0.23 10.16 0.66
CA SER A 15 -1.66 10.08 0.97
C SER A 15 -2.19 11.42 1.51
N ASP A 16 -3.47 11.68 1.30
CA ASP A 16 -4.22 12.77 1.92
C ASP A 16 -4.82 12.37 3.29
N ASP A 17 -4.70 11.10 3.67
CA ASP A 17 -5.22 10.55 4.92
C ASP A 17 -4.44 11.08 6.15
N GLU A 18 -5.14 11.29 7.25
CA GLU A 18 -4.55 11.77 8.52
C GLU A 18 -3.52 10.81 9.10
N SER A 19 -3.58 9.52 8.73
CA SER A 19 -2.62 8.50 9.15
C SER A 19 -1.27 8.61 8.44
N TRP A 20 -1.12 9.51 7.45
CA TRP A 20 0.14 9.71 6.74
C TRP A 20 1.10 10.60 7.54
N GLU A 21 2.20 10.01 7.99
CA GLU A 21 3.23 10.70 8.75
C GLU A 21 4.40 11.16 7.85
N ASP A 22 5.16 12.16 8.32
CA ASP A 22 6.23 12.78 7.51
C ASP A 22 7.32 11.78 7.08
N TYR A 23 7.67 10.82 7.93
CA TYR A 23 8.66 9.80 7.58
C TYR A 23 8.19 8.90 6.41
N MET A 24 6.88 8.78 6.19
CA MET A 24 6.32 7.96 5.11
C MET A 24 6.58 8.59 3.73
N ASN A 25 6.94 9.88 3.67
CA ASN A 25 7.40 10.52 2.44
C ASN A 25 8.61 9.79 1.83
N HIS A 26 9.44 9.16 2.67
CA HIS A 26 10.57 8.35 2.22
C HIS A 26 10.18 7.02 1.57
N PHE A 27 8.91 6.61 1.69
CA PHE A 27 8.39 5.40 1.04
C PHE A 27 7.95 5.66 -0.40
N ILE A 28 7.78 6.92 -0.81
CA ILE A 28 7.35 7.23 -2.18
C ILE A 28 8.39 6.70 -3.18
N GLY A 29 7.91 5.92 -4.15
CA GLY A 29 8.73 5.19 -5.12
C GLY A 29 9.16 3.78 -4.68
N PHE A 30 8.92 3.39 -3.42
CA PHE A 30 9.22 2.03 -2.96
C PHE A 30 8.17 1.04 -3.43
N HIS A 31 8.65 -0.16 -3.75
CA HIS A 31 7.84 -1.31 -4.12
C HIS A 31 7.67 -2.24 -2.94
N GLY A 32 6.54 -2.94 -2.90
CA GLY A 32 6.26 -3.90 -1.86
C GLY A 32 5.22 -4.93 -2.28
N ILE A 33 4.86 -5.78 -1.33
CA ILE A 33 3.84 -6.81 -1.49
C ILE A 33 2.80 -6.63 -0.39
N VAL A 34 1.52 -6.65 -0.77
CA VAL A 34 0.41 -6.64 0.20
C VAL A 34 0.45 -7.92 1.03
N THR A 35 0.64 -7.79 2.34
CA THR A 35 0.63 -8.92 3.29
C THR A 35 -0.75 -9.09 3.92
N ASP A 36 -1.46 -8.00 4.18
CA ASP A 36 -2.84 -7.98 4.66
C ASP A 36 -3.63 -6.81 4.03
N PRO A 37 -4.64 -7.08 3.20
CA PRO A 37 -5.43 -6.03 2.55
C PRO A 37 -6.54 -5.43 3.45
N ASP A 38 -6.61 -5.79 4.74
CA ASP A 38 -7.67 -5.38 5.68
C ASP A 38 -9.10 -5.60 5.11
N THR A 39 -9.28 -6.68 4.32
CA THR A 39 -10.52 -6.98 3.55
C THR A 39 -11.73 -7.31 4.41
N ALA A 40 -11.59 -7.41 5.73
CA ALA A 40 -12.66 -7.83 6.62
C ALA A 40 -13.82 -6.82 6.70
N LYS A 41 -13.62 -5.56 6.28
CA LYS A 41 -14.61 -4.48 6.51
C LYS A 41 -15.09 -3.71 5.28
N ASN A 42 -14.57 -3.96 4.07
CA ASN A 42 -14.86 -3.14 2.87
C ASN A 42 -14.80 -1.62 3.13
N ASP A 43 -13.90 -1.21 4.03
CA ASP A 43 -13.78 0.17 4.46
C ASP A 43 -12.68 0.87 3.62
N PRO A 44 -13.00 1.97 2.91
CA PRO A 44 -12.03 2.66 2.07
C PRO A 44 -10.97 3.44 2.86
N GLY A 45 -11.19 3.68 4.16
CA GLY A 45 -10.22 4.30 5.08
C GLY A 45 -9.33 3.28 5.81
N ALA A 46 -9.55 1.98 5.60
CA ALA A 46 -8.74 0.96 6.23
C ALA A 46 -7.31 0.96 5.68
N LEU A 47 -6.34 0.95 6.60
CA LEU A 47 -4.92 0.83 6.25
C LEU A 47 -4.61 -0.59 5.77
N ILE A 48 -3.79 -0.68 4.73
CA ILE A 48 -3.32 -1.93 4.15
C ILE A 48 -1.92 -2.23 4.66
N GLU A 49 -1.69 -3.46 5.09
CA GLU A 49 -0.35 -3.92 5.45
C GLU A 49 0.45 -4.31 4.19
N VAL A 50 1.58 -3.66 4.01
CA VAL A 50 2.50 -3.84 2.88
C VAL A 50 3.89 -4.11 3.42
N SER A 51 4.51 -5.18 2.94
CA SER A 51 5.94 -5.41 3.12
C SER A 51 6.71 -4.67 2.04
N LEU A 52 7.30 -3.53 2.40
CA LEU A 52 8.09 -2.68 1.51
C LEU A 52 9.54 -3.19 1.45
N ASN A 53 10.08 -3.23 0.23
CA ASN A 53 11.46 -3.63 -0.01
C ASN A 53 12.42 -2.73 0.81
N GLU A 54 13.34 -3.35 1.56
CA GLU A 54 14.37 -2.65 2.36
C GLU A 54 13.83 -1.76 3.50
N LYS A 55 12.52 -1.69 3.70
CA LYS A 55 11.86 -0.89 4.75
C LYS A 55 11.06 -1.71 5.75
N GLY A 56 10.79 -2.99 5.46
CA GLY A 56 10.01 -3.87 6.32
C GLY A 56 8.51 -3.71 6.12
N THR A 57 7.71 -4.16 7.08
CA THR A 57 6.24 -4.18 6.96
C THR A 57 5.62 -2.96 7.60
N HIS A 58 4.75 -2.28 6.84
CA HIS A 58 4.09 -1.03 7.24
C HIS A 58 2.60 -1.07 6.90
N ARG A 59 1.78 -0.34 7.68
CA ARG A 59 0.38 -0.09 7.35
C ARG A 59 0.26 1.25 6.64
N LEU A 60 -0.32 1.24 5.45
CA LEU A 60 -0.37 2.38 4.54
C LEU A 60 -1.81 2.66 4.09
N PRO A 61 -2.19 3.93 3.91
CA PRO A 61 -3.45 4.28 3.27
C PRO A 61 -3.57 3.69 1.87
N GLN A 62 -4.78 3.34 1.43
CA GLN A 62 -4.97 2.68 0.15
C GLN A 62 -4.69 3.60 -1.04
N ASP A 63 -4.95 4.89 -0.88
CA ASP A 63 -4.90 5.87 -1.97
C ASP A 63 -3.47 6.19 -2.43
N CYS A 64 -2.47 5.94 -1.57
CA CYS A 64 -1.05 6.12 -1.90
C CYS A 64 -0.45 4.92 -2.63
N LEU A 65 -1.17 3.81 -2.70
CA LEU A 65 -0.74 2.57 -3.32
C LEU A 65 -1.30 2.45 -4.74
N ARG A 66 -0.46 2.01 -5.68
CA ARG A 66 -0.90 1.54 -7.00
C ARG A 66 -0.42 0.13 -7.23
N ILE A 67 -1.25 -0.67 -7.89
CA ILE A 67 -0.88 -2.02 -8.28
C ILE A 67 0.18 -1.92 -9.38
N LEU A 68 1.31 -2.59 -9.17
CA LEU A 68 2.29 -2.80 -10.21
C LEU A 68 1.81 -4.01 -11.01
N GLU A 69 1.00 -3.76 -12.05
CA GLU A 69 0.58 -4.83 -12.94
C GLU A 69 1.81 -5.48 -13.59
N GLY A 70 2.02 -6.77 -13.28
CA GLY A 70 2.52 -7.68 -14.29
C GLY A 70 1.30 -8.09 -15.12
N GLN A 71 1.18 -7.53 -16.33
CA GLN A 71 0.18 -7.92 -17.32
C GLN A 71 0.05 -9.44 -17.34
N SER A 72 -1.08 -9.95 -16.85
CA SER A 72 -1.51 -11.31 -17.13
C SER A 72 -2.59 -11.17 -18.19
N SER A 73 -2.29 -11.71 -19.37
CA SER A 73 -3.00 -11.63 -20.65
C SER A 73 -4.52 -11.77 -20.59
#